data_AF-K2FR92-F1
#
_entry.id   AF-K2FR92-F1
#
_cell.length_a   1.000
_cell.length_b   1.000
_cell.length_c   1.000
_cell.angle_alpha   90.00
_cell.angle_beta   90.00
_cell.angle_gamma   90.00
#
_symmetry.space_group_name_H-M   'P 1'
#
loop_
_entity.id
_entity.type
_entity.pdbx_description
1 polymer ?
#
loop_
_entity_poly.entity_id
_entity_poly.type
_entity_poly.pdbx_seq_one_letter_code
_entity_poly.pdbx_strand_id
1 'polypeptide(L)'
;MKHLRDENKASAEKRINIIKGQLDGLNKMIDQDQYCTDILDQSLAIQNSLKSLDGLILERHLTIHVSEQFKSNKKKAVDELLKVFKRR
;
A
#
# COMPACT_ATOMS: atom_id res chain seq x y z
N MET A 1 17.74 4.73 -7.76
CA MET A 1 16.74 4.08 -8.64
C MET A 1 15.47 4.93 -8.60
N LYS A 2 14.86 5.28 -9.74
CA LYS A 2 13.54 5.93 -9.78
C LYS A 2 12.47 4.83 -9.71
N HIS A 3 11.69 4.82 -8.64
CA HIS A 3 10.97 3.62 -8.20
C HIS A 3 9.49 3.55 -8.58
N LEU A 4 8.89 4.55 -9.23
CA LEU A 4 7.50 4.50 -9.73
C LEU A 4 7.44 5.04 -11.17
N ARG A 5 6.77 4.33 -12.09
CA ARG A 5 6.48 4.80 -13.47
C ARG A 5 5.14 5.55 -13.46
N ASP A 6 4.91 6.43 -14.42
CA ASP A 6 3.81 7.41 -14.40
C ASP A 6 2.39 6.80 -14.28
N GLU A 7 2.09 5.69 -14.94
CA GLU A 7 0.77 5.02 -14.87
C GLU A 7 0.45 4.44 -13.47
N ASN A 8 1.46 3.85 -12.83
CA ASN A 8 1.33 3.27 -11.49
C ASN A 8 1.41 4.35 -10.41
N LYS A 9 2.08 5.46 -10.71
CA LYS A 9 2.11 6.64 -9.85
C LYS A 9 0.73 7.27 -9.74
N ALA A 10 0.04 7.50 -10.86
CA ALA A 10 -1.32 8.02 -10.84
C ALA A 10 -2.29 7.09 -10.06
N SER A 11 -2.15 5.78 -10.23
CA SER A 11 -2.97 4.80 -9.51
C SER A 11 -2.69 4.77 -8.01
N ALA A 12 -1.42 4.87 -7.60
CA ALA A 12 -1.05 5.00 -6.19
C ALA A 12 -1.53 6.33 -5.58
N GLU A 13 -1.37 7.44 -6.30
CA GLU A 13 -1.85 8.76 -5.87
C GLU A 13 -3.38 8.78 -5.70
N LYS A 14 -4.14 8.18 -6.61
CA LYS A 14 -5.59 8.02 -6.48
C LYS A 14 -5.97 7.29 -5.19
N ARG A 15 -5.29 6.18 -4.87
CA ARG A 15 -5.53 5.40 -3.64
C ARG A 15 -5.16 6.19 -2.39
N ILE A 16 -4.06 6.93 -2.42
CA ILE A 16 -3.66 7.84 -1.32
C ILE A 16 -4.74 8.89 -1.07
N ASN A 17 -5.31 9.49 -2.12
CA ASN A 17 -6.36 10.50 -1.95
C ASN A 17 -7.64 9.92 -1.33
N ILE A 18 -7.99 8.68 -1.67
CA ILE A 18 -9.10 7.96 -1.01
C ILE A 18 -8.79 7.74 0.47
N ILE A 19 -7.59 7.24 0.81
CA ILE A 19 -7.17 7.00 2.19
C ILE A 19 -7.20 8.29 3.02
N LYS A 20 -6.76 9.42 2.45
CA LYS A 20 -6.86 10.73 3.10
C LYS A 20 -8.30 11.10 3.43
N GLY A 21 -9.22 10.97 2.47
CA GLY A 21 -10.64 11.22 2.73
C GLY A 21 -11.23 10.30 3.80
N GLN A 22 -10.79 9.04 3.85
CA GLN A 22 -11.20 8.10 4.91
C GLN A 22 -10.68 8.52 6.29
N LEU A 23 -9.42 8.98 6.38
CA LEU A 23 -8.82 9.51 7.60
C LEU A 23 -9.51 10.78 8.09
N ASP A 24 -9.80 11.71 7.18
CA ASP A 24 -10.57 12.92 7.50
C ASP A 24 -11.98 12.57 8.03
N GLY A 25 -12.61 11.55 7.43
CA GLY A 25 -13.87 11.01 7.89
C GLY A 25 -13.78 10.41 9.30
N LEU A 26 -12.77 9.58 9.56
CA LEU A 26 -12.52 8.99 10.87
C LEU A 26 -12.32 10.06 11.95
N ASN A 27 -11.55 11.12 11.64
CA ASN A 27 -11.33 12.22 12.58
C ASN A 27 -12.66 12.92 12.94
N LYS A 28 -13.49 13.22 11.94
CA LYS A 28 -14.83 13.80 12.18
C LYS A 28 -15.72 12.89 13.01
N MET A 29 -15.65 11.57 12.80
CA MET A 29 -16.46 10.63 13.58
C MET A 29 -16.09 10.65 15.06
N ILE A 30 -14.79 10.73 15.36
CA ILE A 30 -14.28 10.87 16.72
C ILE A 30 -14.70 12.21 17.33
N ASP A 31 -14.55 13.32 16.58
CA ASP A 31 -14.94 14.66 17.04
C ASP A 31 -16.44 14.77 17.35
N GLN A 32 -17.27 13.96 16.69
CA GLN A 32 -18.73 13.90 16.85
C GLN A 32 -19.19 12.87 17.89
N ASP A 33 -18.26 12.20 18.58
CA ASP A 33 -18.54 11.15 19.57
C ASP A 33 -19.47 10.04 19.01
N GLN A 34 -19.20 9.63 17.75
CA GLN A 34 -19.94 8.57 17.07
C GLN A 34 -19.74 7.21 17.75
N TYR A 35 -20.63 6.27 17.45
CA TYR A 35 -20.61 4.95 18.08
C TYR A 35 -19.30 4.21 17.80
N CYS A 36 -18.71 3.64 18.87
CA CYS A 36 -17.38 3.04 18.81
C CYS A 36 -17.24 1.96 17.73
N THR A 37 -18.28 1.16 17.49
CA THR A 37 -18.26 0.12 16.45
C THR A 37 -18.13 0.73 15.04
N ASP A 38 -18.80 1.85 14.77
CA ASP A 38 -18.71 2.53 13.47
C ASP A 38 -17.30 3.11 13.25
N ILE A 39 -16.69 3.66 14.30
CA ILE A 39 -15.30 4.14 14.28
C ILE A 39 -14.33 2.98 13.99
N LEU A 40 -14.56 1.82 14.59
CA LEU A 40 -13.75 0.61 14.34
C LEU A 40 -13.90 0.11 12.90
N ASP A 41 -15.13 0.12 12.35
CA ASP A 41 -15.38 -0.28 10.97
C ASP A 41 -14.69 0.68 9.97
N GLN A 42 -14.74 1.99 10.23
CA GLN A 42 -14.03 2.98 9.41
C GLN A 42 -12.50 2.83 9.52
N SER A 43 -11.98 2.56 10.71
CA SER A 43 -10.56 2.25 10.92
C SER A 43 -10.12 1.01 10.13
N LEU A 44 -10.93 -0.06 10.15
CA LEU A 44 -10.69 -1.27 9.37
C LEU A 44 -10.73 -0.98 7.86
N ALA A 45 -11.64 -0.12 7.40
CA ALA A 45 -11.69 0.30 6.00
C ALA A 45 -10.39 0.99 5.55
N ILE A 46 -9.82 1.86 6.39
CA ILE A 46 -8.52 2.52 6.13
C ILE A 46 -7.39 1.47 6.03
N GLN A 47 -7.35 0.52 6.97
CA GLN A 47 -6.35 -0.56 6.96
C GLN A 47 -6.43 -1.39 5.66
N ASN A 48 -7.63 -1.71 5.20
CA ASN A 48 -7.83 -2.46 3.96
C ASN A 48 -7.42 -1.64 2.72
N SER A 49 -7.68 -0.33 2.70
CA SER A 49 -7.20 0.56 1.64
C SER A 49 -5.66 0.61 1.58
N LEU A 50 -4.99 0.66 2.74
CA LEU A 50 -3.53 0.59 2.83
C LEU A 50 -2.98 -0.74 2.31
N LYS A 51 -3.56 -1.88 2.72
CA LYS A 51 -3.20 -3.20 2.19
C LYS A 51 -3.34 -3.28 0.66
N SER A 52 -4.37 -2.64 0.11
CA SER A 52 -4.60 -2.59 -1.33
C SER A 52 -3.55 -1.74 -2.06
N LEU A 53 -3.13 -0.61 -1.47
CA LEU A 53 -2.02 0.21 -1.98
C LEU A 53 -0.69 -0.56 -1.94
N ASP A 54 -0.40 -1.24 -0.83
CA ASP A 54 0.80 -2.08 -0.70
C ASP A 54 0.86 -3.18 -1.76
N GLY A 55 -0.28 -3.81 -2.06
CA GLY A 55 -0.40 -4.81 -3.11
C GLY A 55 -0.01 -4.27 -4.48
N LEU A 56 -0.53 -3.09 -4.86
CA LEU A 56 -0.20 -2.42 -6.11
C LEU A 56 1.31 -2.10 -6.21
N ILE A 57 1.90 -1.56 -5.13
CA ILE A 57 3.33 -1.22 -5.10
C ILE A 57 4.19 -2.49 -5.22
N LEU A 58 3.80 -3.55 -4.50
CA LEU A 58 4.51 -4.82 -4.51
C LEU A 58 4.47 -5.48 -5.88
N GLU A 59 3.29 -5.61 -6.49
CA GLU A 59 3.12 -6.19 -7.83
C GLU A 59 4.07 -5.52 -8.84
N ARG A 60 4.12 -4.18 -8.84
CA ARG A 60 5.05 -3.44 -9.69
C ARG A 60 6.51 -3.77 -9.39
N HIS A 61 6.88 -3.81 -8.10
CA HIS A 61 8.25 -4.11 -7.69
C HIS A 61 8.69 -5.50 -8.19
N LEU A 62 7.81 -6.50 -8.07
CA LEU A 62 8.07 -7.85 -8.55
C LEU A 62 8.21 -7.90 -10.08
N THR A 63 7.30 -7.24 -10.80
CA THR A 63 7.24 -7.27 -12.27
C THR A 63 8.39 -6.54 -12.95
N ILE A 64 8.94 -5.48 -12.35
CA ILE A 64 9.98 -4.66 -12.99
C ILE A 64 11.37 -4.92 -12.41
N HIS A 65 11.50 -4.93 -11.09
CA HIS A 65 12.83 -4.94 -10.46
C HIS A 65 13.28 -6.35 -10.14
N VAL A 66 12.42 -7.15 -9.52
CA VAL A 66 12.77 -8.52 -9.12
C VAL A 66 12.88 -9.43 -10.34
N SER A 67 11.98 -9.31 -11.33
CA SER A 67 12.03 -10.07 -12.59
C SER A 67 13.35 -9.87 -13.36
N GLU A 68 13.84 -8.64 -13.47
CA GLU A 68 15.13 -8.34 -14.12
C GLU A 68 16.32 -8.79 -13.27
N GLN A 69 16.23 -8.68 -11.94
CA GLN A 69 17.25 -9.23 -11.05
C GLN A 69 17.33 -10.76 -11.14
N PHE A 70 16.23 -11.47 -11.37
CA PHE A 70 16.27 -12.93 -11.54
C PHE A 70 17.13 -13.37 -12.72
N LYS A 71 17.23 -12.55 -13.78
CA LYS A 71 18.07 -12.83 -14.95
C LYS A 71 19.56 -12.62 -14.70
N SER A 72 19.93 -11.72 -13.78
CA SER A 72 21.30 -11.26 -13.59
C SER A 72 21.92 -11.64 -12.24
N ASN A 73 21.11 -11.73 -11.18
CA ASN A 73 21.53 -12.06 -9.82
C ASN A 73 20.36 -12.66 -9.01
N LYS A 74 20.14 -13.96 -9.18
CA LYS A 74 19.06 -14.72 -8.52
C LYS A 74 19.09 -14.64 -7.00
N LYS A 75 20.28 -14.66 -6.37
CA LYS A 75 20.41 -14.59 -4.90
C LYS A 75 19.86 -13.28 -4.37
N LYS A 76 20.23 -12.16 -5.00
CA LYS A 76 19.74 -10.83 -4.62
C LYS A 76 18.23 -10.72 -4.76
N ALA A 77 17.66 -11.24 -5.85
CA ALA A 77 16.22 -11.24 -6.09
C ALA A 77 15.45 -12.00 -4.98
N VAL A 78 15.94 -13.17 -4.58
CA VAL A 78 15.36 -13.97 -3.48
C VAL A 78 15.48 -13.24 -2.14
N ASP A 79 16.65 -12.66 -1.84
CA ASP A 79 16.87 -11.91 -0.59
C ASP A 79 15.94 -10.68 -0.51
N GLU A 80 15.71 -9.98 -1.62
CA GLU A 80 14.81 -8.82 -1.69
C GLU A 80 13.33 -9.23 -1.50
N LEU A 81 12.89 -10.31 -2.14
CA LEU A 81 11.57 -10.92 -1.91
C LEU A 81 11.35 -11.29 -0.44
N LEU A 82 12.31 -11.99 0.17
CA LEU A 82 12.22 -12.40 1.57
C LEU A 82 12.14 -11.20 2.53
N LYS A 83 12.83 -10.10 2.23
CA LYS A 83 12.74 -8.86 3.03
C LYS A 83 11.36 -8.23 2.99
N VAL A 84 10.67 -8.29 1.85
CA VAL A 84 9.30 -7.76 1.74
C VAL A 84 8.32 -8.61 2.55
N PHE A 85 8.39 -9.93 2.44
CA PHE A 85 7.49 -10.81 3.19
C PHE A 85 7.72 -10.79 4.70
N LYS A 86 8.97 -10.63 5.16
CA LYS A 86 9.29 -10.50 6.59
C LYS A 86 8.88 -9.16 7.23
N ARG A 87 8.55 -8.15 6.41
CA ARG A 87 8.07 -6.84 6.89
C ARG A 87 6.57 -6.85 7.19
N ARG A 88 5.83 -7.87 6.73
CA ARG A 88 4.41 -8.06 6.99
C ARG A 88 4.18 -8.93 8.22
#